data_AF-A0A0Q7AMS1-F1
#
_entry.id   AF-A0A0Q7AMS1-F1
#
_cell.length_a   1.000
_cell.length_b   1.000
_cell.length_c   1.000
_cell.angle_alpha   90.00
_cell.angle_beta   90.00
_cell.angle_gamma   90.00
#
_symmetry.space_group_name_H-M   'P 1'
#
loop_
_entity.id
_entity.type
_entity.pdbx_description
1 polymer ?
#
loop_
_entity_poly.entity_id
_entity_poly.type
_entity_poly.pdbx_seq_one_letter_code
_entity_poly.pdbx_strand_id
1 'polypeptide(L)'
;MPTNQHVITIGEVLKVAYTVAYRRMNGTAAWELEEIETIAKHYGESLATVFAEQNSTDEVPGMLVAGPVRVPCFLVPGNASKEPARNSLVAVRLGDQWMVLPATEVGSSQCFDVASVRVVGVGDRRWRIAVLDDDGDEARNLARHFSDRGCEVEAFTRVDDLVPSMRLRPFDGFVIDWMLAEGSAAELVGMIRADDRDCPIAVLTGKIQSDVMIEPAVAEAVSTYKLLFFEKPTRLPIVSAQLLQALAGR
;
A
#
# COMPACT_ATOMS: atom_id res chain seq x y z
N MET A 1 29.30 8.50 33.07
CA MET A 1 28.92 8.14 34.46
C MET A 1 27.97 9.20 34.98
N PRO A 2 26.84 8.82 35.61
CA PRO A 2 25.92 9.79 36.19
C PRO A 2 26.62 10.63 37.27
N THR A 3 26.41 11.95 37.27
CA THR A 3 26.90 12.81 38.34
C THR A 3 26.16 12.48 39.64
N ASN A 4 26.83 12.51 40.80
CA ASN A 4 26.18 12.27 42.11
C ASN A 4 24.92 13.13 42.30
N GLN A 5 24.94 14.36 41.75
CA GLN A 5 23.80 15.27 41.80
C GLN A 5 22.56 14.73 41.06
N HIS A 6 22.73 14.08 39.90
CA HIS A 6 21.61 13.48 39.16
C HIS A 6 20.98 12.31 39.92
N VAL A 7 21.80 11.51 40.61
CA VAL A 7 21.31 10.35 41.39
C VAL A 7 20.53 10.81 42.62
N ILE A 8 20.98 11.88 43.29
CA ILE A 8 20.26 12.48 44.42
C ILE A 8 18.91 13.02 43.95
N THR A 9 18.88 13.81 42.89
CA THR A 9 17.63 14.37 42.34
C THR A 9 16.64 13.29 41.96
N ILE A 10 17.08 12.21 41.29
CA ILE A 10 16.20 11.09 40.95
C ILE A 10 15.67 10.37 42.20
N GLY A 11 16.53 10.18 43.22
CA GLY A 11 16.11 9.61 44.50
C GLY A 11 15.05 10.44 45.20
N GLU A 12 15.19 11.77 45.19
CA GLU A 12 14.24 12.71 45.78
C GLU A 12 12.90 12.73 45.02
N VAL A 13 12.95 12.80 43.69
CA VAL A 13 11.76 12.85 42.83
C VAL A 13 10.95 11.56 42.91
N LEU A 14 11.61 10.41 42.87
CA LEU A 14 10.95 9.09 42.94
C LEU A 14 10.68 8.62 44.36
N LYS A 15 11.18 9.33 45.38
CA LYS A 15 11.15 8.93 46.80
C LYS A 15 11.75 7.54 47.04
N VAL A 16 12.86 7.23 46.37
CA VAL A 16 13.59 5.96 46.49
C VAL A 16 14.96 6.17 47.11
N ALA A 17 15.53 5.10 47.66
CA ALA A 17 16.89 5.14 48.21
C ALA A 17 17.92 5.41 47.09
N TYR A 18 19.00 6.13 47.45
CA TYR A 18 20.11 6.45 46.54
C TYR A 18 20.65 5.23 45.77
N THR A 19 20.74 4.08 46.43
CA THR A 19 21.22 2.82 45.81
C THR A 19 20.31 2.33 44.68
N VAL A 20 19.00 2.56 44.79
CA VAL A 20 18.03 2.22 43.74
C VAL A 20 18.15 3.21 42.58
N ALA A 21 18.15 4.51 42.86
CA ALA A 21 18.35 5.55 41.84
C ALA A 21 19.67 5.39 41.08
N TYR A 22 20.75 5.03 41.78
CA TYR A 22 22.06 4.75 41.16
C TYR A 22 22.00 3.54 40.22
N ARG A 23 21.32 2.46 40.63
CA ARG A 23 21.15 1.24 39.82
C ARG A 23 20.29 1.48 38.57
N ARG A 24 19.28 2.35 38.66
CA ARG A 24 18.49 2.80 37.50
C ARG A 24 19.36 3.59 36.51
N MET A 25 20.12 4.55 37.03
CA MET A 25 20.96 5.44 36.22
C MET A 25 22.17 4.77 35.56
N ASN A 26 22.67 3.67 36.13
CA ASN A 26 23.79 2.92 35.56
C ASN A 26 23.35 1.69 34.74
N GLY A 27 22.03 1.47 34.57
CA GLY A 27 21.46 0.38 33.78
C GLY A 27 21.49 -1.00 34.44
N THR A 28 21.82 -1.11 35.73
CA THR A 28 21.82 -2.40 36.46
C THR A 28 20.43 -2.78 37.01
N ALA A 29 19.46 -1.87 36.91
CA ALA A 29 18.05 -2.15 37.17
C ALA A 29 17.18 -1.44 36.12
N ALA A 30 16.15 -2.14 35.60
CA ALA A 30 15.23 -1.60 34.60
C ALA A 30 14.38 -0.46 35.16
N TRP A 31 13.96 0.49 34.33
CA TRP A 31 13.05 1.56 34.71
C TRP A 31 11.59 1.12 34.56
N GLU A 32 10.75 1.46 35.53
CA GLU A 32 9.30 1.29 35.39
C GLU A 32 8.68 2.50 34.68
N LEU A 33 7.62 2.29 33.90
CA LEU A 33 6.98 3.37 33.12
C LEU A 33 6.47 4.51 34.02
N GLU A 34 5.95 4.18 35.21
CA GLU A 34 5.46 5.14 36.21
C GLU A 34 6.60 6.01 36.77
N GLU A 35 7.80 5.45 36.92
CA GLU A 35 9.00 6.19 37.36
C GLU A 35 9.41 7.22 36.30
N ILE A 36 9.40 6.81 35.02
CA ILE A 36 9.70 7.69 33.88
C ILE A 36 8.66 8.82 33.79
N GLU A 37 7.38 8.51 33.98
CA GLU A 37 6.31 9.51 33.97
C GLU A 37 6.46 10.53 35.11
N THR A 38 6.82 10.06 36.30
CA THR A 38 7.03 10.91 37.47
C THR A 38 8.19 11.90 37.26
N ILE A 39 9.28 11.43 36.65
CA ILE A 39 10.43 12.29 36.30
C ILE A 39 10.03 13.30 35.22
N ALA A 40 9.36 12.87 34.15
CA ALA A 40 8.91 13.76 33.08
C ALA A 40 8.04 14.90 33.64
N LYS A 41 7.05 14.55 34.48
CA LYS A 41 6.17 15.53 35.15
C LYS A 41 6.94 16.51 36.03
N HIS A 42 7.99 16.06 36.72
CA HIS A 42 8.82 16.94 37.56
C HIS A 42 9.49 18.06 36.75
N TYR A 43 9.88 17.79 35.51
CA TYR A 43 10.48 18.76 34.59
C TYR A 43 9.46 19.50 33.72
N GLY A 44 8.15 19.28 33.92
CA GLY A 44 7.09 19.89 33.12
C GLY A 44 6.96 19.28 31.71
N GLU A 45 7.54 18.11 31.48
CA GLU A 45 7.43 17.36 30.23
C GLU A 45 6.39 16.24 30.33
N SER A 46 5.88 15.81 29.16
CA SER A 46 5.03 14.62 29.06
C SER A 46 5.85 13.44 28.55
N LEU A 47 5.41 12.20 28.81
CA LEU A 47 6.02 11.02 28.18
C LEU A 47 6.05 11.14 26.65
N ALA A 48 5.00 11.70 26.05
CA ALA A 48 4.95 11.92 24.61
C ALA A 48 6.06 12.88 24.12
N THR A 49 6.46 13.85 24.94
CA THR A 49 7.56 14.80 24.67
C THR A 49 8.93 14.12 24.85
N VAL A 50 9.10 13.37 25.93
CA VAL A 50 10.35 12.62 26.22
C VAL A 50 10.64 11.58 25.13
N PHE A 51 9.60 10.97 24.56
CA PHE A 51 9.70 10.06 23.42
C PHE A 51 9.45 10.75 22.07
N ALA A 52 9.30 12.07 22.00
CA ALA A 52 9.01 12.78 20.75
C ALA A 52 10.17 12.67 19.73
N GLU A 53 11.42 12.61 20.20
CA GLU A 53 12.59 12.37 19.32
C GLU A 53 12.58 10.96 18.70
N GLN A 54 11.89 9.99 19.32
CA GLN A 54 11.60 8.68 18.71
C GLN A 54 10.36 8.69 17.81
N ASN A 55 9.56 9.75 17.85
CA ASN A 55 8.34 9.95 17.07
C ASN A 55 8.50 11.05 16.01
N SER A 56 9.73 11.30 15.52
CA SER A 56 9.98 12.45 14.65
C SER A 56 9.08 12.46 13.41
N THR A 57 8.55 13.66 13.16
CA THR A 57 7.51 14.08 12.22
C THR A 57 7.88 14.00 10.73
N ASP A 58 8.96 13.31 10.36
CA ASP A 58 9.42 13.14 8.97
C ASP A 58 8.92 11.84 8.33
N GLU A 59 7.89 11.25 8.90
CA GLU A 59 7.18 10.13 8.27
C GLU A 59 6.49 10.61 6.98
N VAL A 60 6.92 10.08 5.84
CA VAL A 60 6.28 10.30 4.55
C VAL A 60 5.41 9.10 4.18
N PRO A 61 4.26 9.31 3.51
CA PRO A 61 3.45 8.21 3.02
C PRO A 61 4.17 7.50 1.87
N GLY A 62 4.03 6.19 1.83
CA GLY A 62 4.60 5.37 0.78
C GLY A 62 3.90 4.02 0.65
N MET A 63 4.47 3.17 -0.20
CA MET A 63 4.01 1.81 -0.40
C MET A 63 5.14 0.81 -0.17
N LEU A 64 4.93 -0.14 0.74
CA LEU A 64 5.79 -1.30 0.90
C LEU A 64 5.47 -2.31 -0.19
N VAL A 65 6.49 -2.70 -0.95
CA VAL A 65 6.48 -3.62 -2.08
C VAL A 65 7.36 -4.80 -1.70
N ALA A 66 6.79 -6.00 -1.57
CA ALA A 66 7.56 -7.22 -1.30
C ALA A 66 7.00 -8.39 -2.13
N GLY A 67 7.64 -8.74 -3.25
CA GLY A 67 7.11 -9.72 -4.19
C GLY A 67 5.76 -9.25 -4.76
N PRO A 68 4.63 -9.97 -4.56
CA PRO A 68 3.29 -9.50 -4.93
C PRO A 68 2.63 -8.61 -3.87
N VAL A 69 3.20 -8.53 -2.66
CA VAL A 69 2.60 -7.81 -1.53
C VAL A 69 2.81 -6.30 -1.71
N ARG A 70 1.73 -5.54 -1.53
CA ARG A 70 1.69 -4.10 -1.71
C ARG A 70 0.86 -3.46 -0.61
N VAL A 71 1.51 -2.81 0.35
CA VAL A 71 0.85 -2.31 1.56
C VAL A 71 1.17 -0.85 1.79
N PRO A 72 0.16 0.01 2.00
CA PRO A 72 0.38 1.39 2.42
C PRO A 72 1.20 1.43 3.72
N CYS A 73 2.22 2.27 3.75
CA CYS A 73 3.05 2.46 4.92
C CYS A 73 3.39 3.94 5.08
N PHE A 74 3.83 4.27 6.29
CA PHE A 74 4.64 5.46 6.52
C PHE A 74 6.09 5.03 6.66
N LEU A 75 7.01 5.80 6.11
CA LEU A 75 8.45 5.57 6.23
C LEU A 75 9.16 6.84 6.66
N VAL A 76 10.30 6.67 7.32
CA VAL A 76 11.28 7.74 7.50
C VAL A 76 12.46 7.45 6.57
N PRO A 77 12.63 8.20 5.46
CA PRO A 77 13.78 8.03 4.58
C PRO A 77 15.08 8.38 5.31
N GLY A 78 16.07 7.52 5.18
CA GLY A 78 17.43 7.75 5.65
C GLY A 78 18.29 8.44 4.59
N ASN A 79 19.60 8.24 4.70
CA ASN A 79 20.56 8.84 3.78
C ASN A 79 20.48 8.20 2.38
N ALA A 80 20.88 8.97 1.36
CA ALA A 80 21.04 8.43 0.02
C ALA A 80 22.10 7.31 0.03
N SER A 81 21.71 6.16 -0.52
CA SER A 81 22.52 4.95 -0.53
C SER A 81 22.83 4.56 -1.96
N LYS A 82 24.11 4.27 -2.24
CA LYS A 82 24.56 3.81 -3.57
C LYS A 82 24.70 2.29 -3.63
N GLU A 83 24.96 1.66 -2.50
CA GLU A 83 25.19 0.21 -2.37
C GLU A 83 24.47 -0.30 -1.12
N PRO A 84 23.13 -0.38 -1.15
CA PRO A 84 22.36 -0.93 -0.05
C PRO A 84 22.69 -2.41 0.18
N ALA A 85 22.64 -2.84 1.44
CA ALA A 85 22.88 -4.24 1.77
C ALA A 85 21.82 -5.15 1.10
N ARG A 86 22.23 -6.29 0.54
CA ARG A 86 21.32 -7.18 -0.21
C ARG A 86 20.05 -7.59 0.55
N ASN A 87 20.12 -7.70 1.88
CA ASN A 87 19.00 -8.12 2.72
C ASN A 87 18.34 -6.93 3.46
N SER A 88 18.45 -5.70 2.94
CA SER A 88 17.78 -4.53 3.48
C SER A 88 16.59 -4.09 2.62
N LEU A 89 15.68 -3.34 3.25
CA LEU A 89 14.71 -2.52 2.53
C LEU A 89 15.34 -1.16 2.20
N VAL A 90 15.01 -0.61 1.04
CA VAL A 90 15.36 0.76 0.67
C VAL A 90 14.11 1.53 0.27
N ALA A 91 14.18 2.84 0.37
CA ALA A 91 13.20 3.76 -0.17
C ALA A 91 13.66 4.26 -1.54
N VAL A 92 12.75 4.26 -2.52
CA VAL A 92 12.94 4.95 -3.80
C VAL A 92 11.77 5.89 -4.02
N ARG A 93 12.02 6.98 -4.76
CA ARG A 93 10.97 7.90 -5.17
C ARG A 93 10.65 7.67 -6.64
N LEU A 94 9.42 7.25 -6.94
CA LEU A 94 8.91 7.07 -8.30
C LEU A 94 7.85 8.15 -8.55
N GLY A 95 8.22 9.18 -9.33
CA GLY A 95 7.40 10.40 -9.44
C GLY A 95 7.25 11.09 -8.08
N ASP A 96 6.02 11.23 -7.62
CA ASP A 96 5.70 11.83 -6.31
C ASP A 96 5.41 10.81 -5.21
N GLN A 97 5.53 9.51 -5.50
CA GLN A 97 5.25 8.46 -4.54
C GLN A 97 6.54 7.81 -4.03
N TRP A 98 6.59 7.57 -2.71
CA TRP A 98 7.63 6.75 -2.10
C TRP A 98 7.27 5.27 -2.18
N MET A 99 8.25 4.46 -2.56
CA MET A 99 8.14 3.00 -2.51
C MET A 99 9.25 2.45 -1.62
N VAL A 100 8.90 1.51 -0.76
CA VAL A 100 9.84 0.72 0.05
C VAL A 100 9.92 -0.67 -0.57
N LEU A 101 11.09 -1.10 -0.99
CA LEU A 101 11.29 -2.40 -1.63
C LEU A 101 12.60 -3.07 -1.18
N PRO A 102 12.77 -4.39 -1.35
CA PRO A 102 14.04 -5.05 -1.16
C PRO A 102 15.15 -4.44 -2.01
N ALA A 103 16.34 -4.28 -1.45
CA ALA A 103 17.51 -3.75 -2.15
C ALA A 103 17.82 -4.49 -3.47
N THR A 104 17.47 -5.78 -3.56
CA THR A 104 17.62 -6.62 -4.74
C THR A 104 16.69 -6.27 -5.90
N GLU A 105 15.60 -5.54 -5.64
CA GLU A 105 14.61 -5.12 -6.65
C GLU A 105 14.84 -3.69 -7.15
N VAL A 106 15.86 -3.02 -6.63
CA VAL A 106 16.22 -1.66 -6.98
C VAL A 106 16.93 -1.66 -8.34
N GLY A 107 16.33 -0.97 -9.32
CA GLY A 107 16.99 -0.70 -10.61
C GLY A 107 18.05 0.41 -10.50
N SER A 108 18.31 1.13 -11.58
CA SER A 108 19.29 2.23 -11.61
C SER A 108 18.84 3.53 -10.92
N SER A 109 17.79 3.48 -10.10
CA SER A 109 17.23 4.66 -9.45
C SER A 109 18.02 5.02 -8.20
N GLN A 110 18.09 6.31 -7.87
CA GLN A 110 18.61 6.73 -6.57
C GLN A 110 17.75 6.13 -5.46
N CYS A 111 18.39 5.46 -4.51
CA CYS A 111 17.74 4.88 -3.36
C CYS A 111 18.23 5.50 -2.06
N PHE A 112 17.44 5.35 -1.02
CA PHE A 112 17.68 5.87 0.31
C PHE A 112 17.56 4.72 1.30
N ASP A 113 18.37 4.72 2.35
CA ASP A 113 18.18 3.80 3.47
C ASP A 113 16.80 4.04 4.10
N VAL A 114 16.28 3.05 4.84
CA VAL A 114 15.00 3.19 5.54
C VAL A 114 15.25 3.17 7.04
N ALA A 115 15.02 4.30 7.71
CA ALA A 115 15.24 4.42 9.15
C ALA A 115 14.12 3.72 9.94
N SER A 116 12.88 3.87 9.48
CA SER A 116 11.72 3.13 10.02
C SER A 116 10.65 2.93 8.94
N VAL A 117 9.86 1.86 9.11
CA VAL A 117 8.63 1.61 8.34
C VAL A 117 7.53 1.27 9.31
N ARG A 118 6.41 1.99 9.20
CA ARG A 118 5.18 1.70 9.91
C ARG A 118 4.13 1.28 8.91
N VAL A 119 3.84 -0.02 8.91
CA VAL A 119 2.76 -0.58 8.09
C VAL A 119 1.42 -0.18 8.70
N VAL A 120 0.53 0.38 7.87
CA VAL A 120 -0.82 0.73 8.31
C VAL A 120 -1.70 -0.49 8.09
N GLY A 121 -2.25 -1.04 9.17
CA GLY A 121 -3.21 -2.13 9.11
C GLY A 121 -4.45 -1.73 8.32
N VAL A 122 -5.03 -2.69 7.61
CA VAL A 122 -6.14 -2.55 6.65
C VAL A 122 -7.49 -2.35 7.35
N GLY A 123 -7.55 -1.48 8.36
CA GLY A 123 -8.83 -1.10 8.96
C GLY A 123 -9.60 -0.23 7.98
N ASP A 124 -10.67 -0.79 7.40
CA ASP A 124 -11.64 -0.09 6.52
C ASP A 124 -11.13 0.31 5.11
N ARG A 125 -10.19 -0.46 4.54
CA ARG A 125 -9.72 -0.19 3.16
C ARG A 125 -10.83 -0.48 2.16
N ARG A 126 -11.25 0.56 1.45
CA ARG A 126 -12.10 0.47 0.25
C ARG A 126 -11.38 -0.32 -0.83
N TRP A 127 -12.07 -1.23 -1.51
CA TRP A 127 -11.52 -1.91 -2.69
C TRP A 127 -11.13 -0.91 -3.75
N ARG A 128 -9.89 -0.97 -4.21
CA ARG A 128 -9.40 -0.11 -5.29
C ARG A 128 -9.62 -0.79 -6.63
N ILE A 129 -10.45 -0.23 -7.49
CA ILE A 129 -10.85 -0.84 -8.76
C ILE A 129 -10.38 0.04 -9.92
N ALA A 130 -9.77 -0.58 -10.94
CA ALA A 130 -9.51 0.10 -12.20
C ALA A 130 -10.62 -0.22 -13.20
N VAL A 131 -11.13 0.82 -13.87
CA VAL A 131 -12.07 0.69 -14.99
C VAL A 131 -11.36 1.15 -16.26
N LEU A 132 -11.33 0.31 -17.30
CA LEU A 132 -10.77 0.64 -18.61
C LEU A 132 -11.85 0.47 -19.68
N ASP A 133 -12.19 1.56 -20.36
CA ASP A 133 -13.11 1.58 -21.51
C ASP A 133 -12.69 2.75 -22.42
N ASP A 134 -12.59 2.55 -23.74
CA ASP A 134 -12.15 3.62 -24.64
C ASP A 134 -13.24 4.71 -24.81
N ASP A 135 -14.49 4.41 -24.44
CA ASP A 135 -15.53 5.38 -24.21
C ASP A 135 -15.43 5.97 -22.79
N GLY A 136 -14.97 7.23 -22.72
CA GLY A 136 -14.82 7.94 -21.46
C GLY A 136 -16.12 8.15 -20.68
N ASP A 137 -17.28 8.21 -21.32
CA ASP A 137 -18.56 8.32 -20.62
C ASP A 137 -18.94 6.99 -19.95
N GLU A 138 -18.75 5.87 -20.64
CA GLU A 138 -18.94 4.52 -20.09
C GLU A 138 -17.96 4.25 -18.94
N ALA A 139 -16.68 4.56 -19.12
CA ALA A 139 -15.66 4.43 -18.07
C ALA A 139 -16.04 5.21 -16.80
N ARG A 140 -16.49 6.47 -16.96
CA ARG A 140 -16.95 7.32 -15.85
C ARG A 140 -18.22 6.79 -15.20
N ASN A 141 -19.15 6.27 -15.98
CA ASN A 141 -20.41 5.72 -15.46
C ASN A 141 -20.17 4.47 -14.61
N LEU A 142 -19.35 3.55 -15.11
CA LEU A 142 -18.86 2.38 -14.38
C LEU A 142 -18.15 2.81 -13.09
N ALA A 143 -17.21 3.75 -13.18
CA ALA A 143 -16.47 4.21 -12.01
C ALA A 143 -17.36 4.82 -10.93
N ARG A 144 -18.35 5.64 -11.32
CA ARG A 144 -19.35 6.20 -10.40
C ARG A 144 -20.15 5.09 -9.70
N HIS A 145 -20.62 4.11 -10.45
CA HIS A 145 -21.43 3.01 -9.91
C HIS A 145 -20.70 2.16 -8.86
N PHE A 146 -19.39 1.93 -9.03
CA PHE A 146 -18.56 1.27 -8.02
C PHE A 146 -18.21 2.20 -6.84
N SER A 147 -17.96 3.48 -7.10
CA SER A 147 -17.68 4.48 -6.05
C SER A 147 -18.86 4.63 -5.09
N ASP A 148 -20.10 4.63 -5.61
CA ASP A 148 -21.34 4.67 -4.82
C ASP A 148 -21.50 3.45 -3.89
N ARG A 149 -20.74 2.37 -4.13
CA ARG A 149 -20.69 1.16 -3.30
C ARG A 149 -19.50 1.13 -2.33
N GLY A 150 -18.80 2.25 -2.19
CA GLY A 150 -17.71 2.39 -1.25
C GLY A 150 -16.36 1.88 -1.77
N CYS A 151 -16.20 1.70 -3.08
CA CYS A 151 -14.90 1.44 -3.69
C CYS A 151 -14.10 2.74 -3.91
N GLU A 152 -12.78 2.64 -3.96
CA GLU A 152 -11.92 3.65 -4.57
C GLU A 152 -11.77 3.28 -6.05
N VAL A 153 -12.19 4.13 -6.99
CA VAL A 153 -12.25 3.73 -8.41
C VAL A 153 -11.54 4.74 -9.28
N GLU A 154 -10.73 4.25 -10.20
CA GLU A 154 -10.02 5.06 -11.17
C GLU A 154 -10.40 4.62 -12.58
N ALA A 155 -10.82 5.58 -13.41
CA ALA A 155 -11.26 5.35 -14.78
C ALA A 155 -10.15 5.72 -15.76
N PHE A 156 -9.91 4.83 -16.70
CA PHE A 156 -8.91 4.95 -17.75
C PHE A 156 -9.58 4.77 -19.11
N THR A 157 -9.08 5.48 -20.11
CA THR A 157 -9.48 5.30 -21.51
C THR A 157 -8.38 4.73 -22.39
N ARG A 158 -7.19 4.50 -21.82
CA ARG A 158 -5.99 4.01 -22.52
C ARG A 158 -5.22 3.04 -21.62
N VAL A 159 -4.66 1.99 -22.22
CA VAL A 159 -3.80 1.03 -21.51
C VAL A 159 -2.52 1.70 -21.02
N ASP A 160 -1.97 2.62 -21.82
CA ASP A 160 -0.76 3.39 -21.51
C ASP A 160 -0.84 4.19 -20.19
N ASP A 161 -2.04 4.61 -19.79
CA ASP A 161 -2.27 5.35 -18.55
C ASP A 161 -2.50 4.41 -17.35
N LEU A 162 -3.14 3.26 -17.61
CA LEU A 162 -3.44 2.25 -16.59
C LEU A 162 -2.17 1.54 -16.10
N VAL A 163 -1.28 1.12 -17.00
CA VAL A 163 -0.11 0.29 -16.66
C VAL A 163 0.84 1.00 -15.67
N PRO A 164 1.22 2.28 -15.85
CA PRO A 164 2.00 3.01 -14.85
C PRO A 164 1.27 3.14 -13.51
N SER A 165 -0.04 3.38 -13.54
CA SER A 165 -0.87 3.53 -12.34
C SER A 165 -0.92 2.25 -11.51
N MET A 166 -1.04 1.09 -12.16
CA MET A 166 -0.96 -0.23 -11.50
C MET A 166 0.37 -0.46 -10.79
N ARG A 167 1.49 0.04 -11.34
CA ARG A 167 2.84 -0.11 -10.75
C ARG A 167 3.01 0.77 -9.51
N LEU A 168 2.46 1.97 -9.54
CA LEU A 168 2.53 2.93 -8.43
C LEU A 168 1.64 2.50 -7.26
N ARG A 169 0.40 2.13 -7.58
CA ARG A 169 -0.61 1.70 -6.62
C ARG A 169 -1.41 0.57 -7.25
N PRO A 170 -1.35 -0.65 -6.71
CA PRO A 170 -2.12 -1.75 -7.26
C PRO A 170 -3.62 -1.54 -7.10
N PHE A 171 -4.35 -2.23 -7.95
CA PHE A 171 -5.80 -2.35 -7.87
C PHE A 171 -6.14 -3.73 -7.33
N ASP A 172 -7.18 -3.78 -6.51
CA ASP A 172 -7.70 -5.02 -5.94
C ASP A 172 -8.53 -5.79 -6.98
N GLY A 173 -9.09 -5.11 -7.98
CA GLY A 173 -9.83 -5.69 -9.10
C GLY A 173 -9.95 -4.77 -10.32
N PHE A 174 -10.39 -5.34 -11.44
CA PHE A 174 -10.45 -4.66 -12.74
C PHE A 174 -11.80 -4.85 -13.43
N VAL A 175 -12.26 -3.80 -14.12
CA VAL A 175 -13.34 -3.86 -15.11
C VAL A 175 -12.78 -3.36 -16.43
N ILE A 176 -12.78 -4.19 -17.47
CA ILE A 176 -12.06 -3.92 -18.71
C ILE A 176 -12.99 -4.17 -19.90
N ASP A 177 -13.14 -3.18 -20.79
CA ASP A 177 -13.69 -3.43 -22.11
C ASP A 177 -12.72 -4.28 -22.93
N TRP A 178 -13.24 -5.37 -23.51
CA TRP A 178 -12.43 -6.29 -24.29
C TRP A 178 -11.91 -5.66 -25.58
N MET A 179 -12.72 -4.80 -26.19
CA MET A 179 -12.41 -4.13 -27.44
C MET A 179 -11.96 -2.71 -27.15
N LEU A 180 -10.69 -2.42 -27.42
CA LEU A 180 -10.09 -1.10 -27.23
C LEU A 180 -9.63 -0.56 -28.58
N ALA A 181 -9.48 0.75 -28.70
CA ALA A 181 -8.96 1.40 -29.91
C ALA A 181 -7.61 0.83 -30.40
N GLU A 182 -6.78 0.30 -29.50
CA GLU A 182 -5.43 -0.24 -29.77
C GLU A 182 -5.40 -1.76 -29.99
N GLY A 183 -6.54 -2.45 -29.87
CA GLY A 183 -6.65 -3.90 -30.03
C GLY A 183 -7.51 -4.56 -28.96
N SER A 184 -7.18 -5.81 -28.61
CA SER A 184 -7.89 -6.55 -27.56
C SER A 184 -7.23 -6.40 -26.18
N ALA A 185 -8.01 -6.49 -25.12
CA ALA A 185 -7.50 -6.48 -23.74
C ALA A 185 -6.70 -7.74 -23.31
N ALA A 186 -6.49 -8.71 -24.21
CA ALA A 186 -5.86 -10.00 -23.87
C ALA A 186 -4.45 -9.84 -23.27
N GLU A 187 -3.61 -8.98 -23.85
CA GLU A 187 -2.25 -8.73 -23.36
C GLU A 187 -2.25 -8.10 -21.96
N LEU A 188 -3.14 -7.12 -21.74
CA LEU A 188 -3.33 -6.48 -20.43
C LEU A 188 -3.80 -7.49 -19.37
N VAL A 189 -4.74 -8.38 -19.70
CA VAL A 189 -5.17 -9.45 -18.79
C VAL A 189 -4.00 -10.38 -18.44
N GLY A 190 -3.17 -10.73 -19.42
CA GLY A 190 -1.94 -11.51 -19.20
C GLY A 190 -0.97 -10.81 -18.24
N MET A 191 -0.77 -9.50 -18.41
CA MET A 191 0.06 -8.69 -17.51
C MET A 191 -0.49 -8.64 -16.08
N ILE A 192 -1.81 -8.40 -15.91
CA ILE A 192 -2.45 -8.39 -14.58
C ILE A 192 -2.27 -9.75 -13.90
N ARG A 193 -2.47 -10.86 -14.64
CA ARG A 193 -2.33 -12.22 -14.11
C ARG A 193 -0.90 -12.60 -13.75
N ALA A 194 0.09 -12.06 -14.45
CA ALA A 194 1.50 -12.27 -14.12
C ALA A 194 1.89 -11.60 -12.80
N ASP A 195 1.28 -10.46 -12.46
CA ASP A 195 1.50 -9.73 -11.20
C ASP A 195 0.64 -10.30 -10.05
N ASP A 196 -0.65 -10.54 -10.31
CA ASP A 196 -1.60 -11.10 -9.37
C ASP A 196 -2.49 -12.17 -10.03
N ARG A 197 -2.14 -13.43 -9.76
CA ARG A 197 -2.77 -14.63 -10.33
C ARG A 197 -4.27 -14.71 -10.07
N ASP A 198 -4.72 -14.23 -8.91
CA ASP A 198 -6.10 -14.43 -8.43
C ASP A 198 -6.93 -13.15 -8.49
N CYS A 199 -6.42 -12.08 -9.14
CA CYS A 199 -7.09 -10.79 -9.19
C CYS A 199 -8.47 -10.89 -9.88
N PRO A 200 -9.58 -10.42 -9.28
CA PRO A 200 -10.86 -10.38 -9.97
C PRO A 200 -10.81 -9.44 -11.18
N ILE A 201 -11.12 -9.97 -12.37
CA ILE A 201 -11.19 -9.21 -13.61
C ILE A 201 -12.58 -9.45 -14.23
N ALA A 202 -13.34 -8.37 -14.37
CA ALA A 202 -14.58 -8.34 -15.14
C ALA A 202 -14.30 -7.81 -16.55
N VAL A 203 -14.59 -8.64 -17.55
CA VAL A 203 -14.49 -8.26 -18.97
C VAL A 203 -15.87 -7.93 -19.50
N LEU A 204 -15.98 -6.77 -20.14
CA LEU A 204 -17.18 -6.32 -20.85
C LEU A 204 -16.96 -6.46 -22.35
N THR A 205 -17.94 -6.92 -23.13
CA THR A 205 -17.84 -6.94 -24.60
C THR A 205 -19.18 -6.74 -25.26
N GLY A 206 -19.23 -5.96 -26.35
CA GLY A 206 -20.45 -5.72 -27.12
C GLY A 206 -20.56 -6.49 -28.44
N LYS A 207 -19.56 -7.30 -28.82
CA LYS A 207 -19.43 -7.86 -30.20
C LYS A 207 -19.20 -9.37 -30.27
N ILE A 208 -19.91 -10.16 -29.47
CA ILE A 208 -19.81 -11.63 -29.63
C ILE A 208 -20.49 -12.06 -30.94
N GLN A 209 -21.60 -11.43 -31.32
CA GLN A 209 -22.41 -11.86 -32.48
C GLN A 209 -21.90 -11.40 -33.85
N SER A 210 -20.92 -10.49 -33.91
CA SER A 210 -20.56 -9.81 -35.17
C SER A 210 -19.19 -10.18 -35.73
N ASP A 211 -18.34 -10.83 -34.95
CA ASP A 211 -16.94 -11.07 -35.34
C ASP A 211 -16.45 -12.44 -34.85
N VAL A 212 -16.48 -13.42 -35.77
CA VAL A 212 -16.19 -14.85 -35.54
C VAL A 212 -14.77 -15.09 -34.99
N MET A 213 -13.88 -14.09 -35.10
CA MET A 213 -12.50 -14.17 -34.60
C MET A 213 -12.35 -13.77 -33.12
N ILE A 214 -13.34 -13.09 -32.52
CA ILE A 214 -13.25 -12.58 -31.14
C ILE A 214 -13.71 -13.63 -30.13
N GLU A 215 -14.74 -14.40 -30.46
CA GLU A 215 -15.33 -15.42 -29.60
C GLU A 215 -14.33 -16.50 -29.13
N PRO A 216 -13.43 -17.05 -29.98
CA PRO A 216 -12.44 -18.04 -29.55
C PRO A 216 -11.41 -17.46 -28.58
N ALA A 217 -10.91 -16.25 -28.84
CA ALA A 217 -9.92 -15.59 -27.99
C ALA A 217 -10.49 -15.22 -26.61
N VAL A 218 -11.74 -14.76 -26.57
CA VAL A 218 -12.48 -14.52 -25.33
C VAL A 218 -12.71 -15.83 -24.57
N ALA A 219 -13.18 -16.88 -25.26
CA ALA A 219 -13.44 -18.17 -24.62
C ALA A 219 -12.16 -18.82 -24.06
N GLU A 220 -11.04 -18.69 -24.76
CA GLU A 220 -9.72 -19.13 -24.29
C GLU A 220 -9.28 -18.33 -23.06
N ALA A 221 -9.41 -17.00 -23.09
CA ALA A 221 -9.05 -16.16 -21.95
C ALA A 221 -9.95 -16.40 -20.73
N VAL A 222 -11.26 -16.57 -20.91
CA VAL A 222 -12.22 -16.88 -19.84
C VAL A 222 -11.91 -18.23 -19.20
N SER A 223 -11.67 -19.27 -20.02
CA SER A 223 -11.34 -20.61 -19.53
C SER A 223 -9.96 -20.69 -18.86
N THR A 224 -8.99 -19.92 -19.35
CA THR A 224 -7.62 -19.89 -18.82
C THR A 224 -7.50 -19.05 -17.55
N TYR A 225 -8.16 -17.89 -17.50
CA TYR A 225 -7.90 -16.86 -16.47
C TYR A 225 -9.05 -16.62 -15.49
N LYS A 226 -10.09 -17.47 -15.50
CA LYS A 226 -11.27 -17.38 -14.62
C LYS A 226 -11.87 -15.97 -14.57
N LEU A 227 -12.06 -15.37 -15.75
CA LEU A 227 -12.59 -14.02 -15.89
C LEU A 227 -14.10 -13.99 -15.61
N LEU A 228 -14.59 -12.91 -15.01
CA LEU A 228 -16.03 -12.61 -14.98
C LEU A 228 -16.40 -11.98 -16.32
N PHE A 229 -17.34 -12.57 -17.05
CA PHE A 229 -17.65 -12.15 -18.40
C PHE A 229 -19.06 -11.55 -18.51
N PHE A 230 -19.17 -10.40 -19.19
CA PHE A 230 -20.44 -9.69 -19.37
C PHE A 230 -20.62 -9.15 -20.78
N GLU A 231 -21.77 -9.42 -21.38
CA GLU A 231 -22.17 -8.86 -22.67
C GLU A 231 -22.77 -7.45 -22.51
N LYS A 232 -22.37 -6.50 -23.35
CA LYS A 232 -22.97 -5.17 -23.46
C LYS A 232 -24.30 -5.26 -24.25
N PRO A 233 -25.39 -4.56 -23.84
CA PRO A 233 -25.46 -3.58 -22.76
C PRO A 233 -25.45 -4.25 -21.37
N THR A 234 -24.51 -3.82 -20.53
CA THR A 234 -24.24 -4.47 -19.25
C THR A 234 -25.23 -4.04 -18.19
N ARG A 235 -25.64 -5.00 -17.36
CA ARG A 235 -26.42 -4.70 -16.15
C ARG A 235 -25.45 -4.36 -15.02
N LEU A 236 -25.10 -3.09 -14.89
CA LEU A 236 -24.12 -2.59 -13.89
C LEU A 236 -24.31 -3.17 -12.47
N PRO A 237 -25.54 -3.31 -11.93
CA PRO A 237 -25.73 -3.94 -10.62
C PRO A 237 -25.17 -5.38 -10.55
N ILE A 238 -25.33 -6.17 -11.61
CA ILE A 238 -24.84 -7.56 -11.68
C ILE A 238 -23.32 -7.59 -11.77
N VAL A 239 -22.74 -6.76 -12.65
CA VAL A 239 -21.28 -6.63 -12.78
C VAL A 239 -20.66 -6.30 -11.43
N SER A 240 -21.20 -5.29 -10.75
CA SER A 240 -20.69 -4.88 -9.44
C SER A 240 -20.86 -5.94 -8.35
N ALA A 241 -22.00 -6.64 -8.31
CA ALA A 241 -22.23 -7.65 -7.30
C ALA A 241 -21.26 -8.84 -7.44
N GLN A 242 -21.05 -9.32 -8.66
CA GLN A 242 -20.14 -10.44 -8.91
C GLN A 242 -18.68 -10.06 -8.68
N LEU A 243 -18.25 -8.87 -9.12
CA LEU A 243 -16.88 -8.41 -8.89
C LEU A 243 -16.61 -8.21 -7.39
N LEU A 244 -17.53 -7.58 -6.66
CA LEU A 244 -17.40 -7.38 -5.21
C LEU A 244 -17.42 -8.71 -4.44
N GLN A 245 -18.22 -9.68 -4.88
CA GLN A 245 -18.21 -11.02 -4.30
C GLN A 245 -16.87 -11.72 -4.52
N ALA A 246 -16.29 -11.60 -5.73
CA ALA A 246 -14.98 -12.15 -6.03
C ALA A 246 -13.86 -11.47 -5.23
N LEU A 247 -13.96 -10.16 -4.98
CA LEU A 247 -13.03 -9.40 -4.13
C LEU A 247 -13.11 -9.84 -2.66
N ALA A 248 -14.31 -10.05 -2.13
CA ALA A 248 -14.52 -10.49 -0.75
C ALA A 248 -14.12 -11.95 -0.48
N GLY A 249 -14.01 -12.78 -1.53
CA GLY A 249 -13.64 -14.19 -1.43
C GLY A 249 -12.14 -14.48 -1.52
N ARG A 250 -11.28 -13.45 -1.57
CA ARG A 250 -9.82 -13.58 -1.65
C ARG A 250 -9.18 -13.82 -0.28
#